data_AF-A0A8J9ZGB6-F1
#
_entry.id   AF-A0A8J9ZGB6-F1
#
_cell.length_a   1.000
_cell.length_b   1.000
_cell.length_c   1.000
_cell.angle_alpha   90.00
_cell.angle_beta   90.00
_cell.angle_gamma   90.00
#
_symmetry.space_group_name_H-M   'P 1'
#
loop_
_entity.id
_entity.type
_entity.pdbx_description
1 polymer ?
#
loop_
_entity_poly.entity_id
_entity_poly.type
_entity_poly.pdbx_seq_one_letter_code
_entity_poly.pdbx_strand_id
1 'polypeptide(L)'
;MGDFSLMTNYSPRSIYPSYHTAYDNMDVMERFVDPDFTVHRAMARISGELVRRLADALVLPYDSRKYGPSLSAFLQATEEDFGSRLINQDISIDALRLAVYNYIAAAEGFQDRTQAIDKKDPIQVRRLNDQMVQVNTAFIDIHQPHHLNKHVLYSPSGCATNTSAAFPGIVRTMCDGPVNEEGWEEVKKQVAAITSTIQSAADVISDVDSILGSS
;
A
#
# COMPACT_ATOMS: atom_id res chain seq x y z
N MET A 1 -30.48 14.48 1.83
CA MET A 1 -29.03 14.79 1.88
C MET A 1 -28.64 14.77 3.35
N GLY A 2 -28.18 13.61 3.81
CA GLY A 2 -27.73 13.43 5.19
C GLY A 2 -26.30 13.93 5.29
N ASP A 3 -26.09 14.86 6.20
CA ASP A 3 -24.82 15.51 6.49
C ASP A 3 -23.79 14.49 6.98
N PHE A 4 -22.75 14.26 6.17
CA PHE A 4 -21.63 13.36 6.47
C PHE A 4 -20.59 14.03 7.39
N SER A 5 -20.86 15.25 7.88
CA SER A 5 -19.94 16.04 8.71
C SER A 5 -19.81 15.55 10.16
N LEU A 6 -20.60 14.58 10.62
CA LEU A 6 -20.54 14.09 12.00
C LEU A 6 -19.48 12.99 12.24
N MET A 7 -18.79 12.50 11.20
CA MET A 7 -17.77 11.45 11.35
C MET A 7 -16.31 11.95 11.34
N THR A 8 -16.05 13.25 11.11
CA THR A 8 -14.69 13.76 10.89
C THR A 8 -14.07 14.48 12.08
N ASN A 9 -14.75 14.58 13.23
CA ASN A 9 -14.25 15.32 14.40
C ASN A 9 -13.89 14.43 15.60
N TYR A 10 -13.53 13.17 15.37
CA TYR A 10 -12.97 12.31 16.41
C TYR A 10 -11.44 12.38 16.43
N SER A 11 -10.90 12.80 17.59
CA SER A 11 -9.51 12.60 17.96
C SER A 11 -9.09 11.15 17.67
N PRO A 12 -7.86 10.89 17.17
CA PRO A 12 -7.41 9.58 16.67
C PRO A 12 -7.32 8.45 17.74
N ARG A 13 -7.96 8.62 18.90
CA ARG A 13 -7.97 7.68 20.04
C ARG A 13 -9.35 7.29 20.57
N SER A 14 -10.47 7.78 20.04
CA SER A 14 -11.78 7.33 20.55
C SER A 14 -12.30 6.16 19.72
N ILE A 15 -12.03 4.95 20.20
CA ILE A 15 -12.86 3.79 19.85
C ILE A 15 -14.26 4.02 20.46
N TYR A 16 -15.30 3.35 19.96
CA TYR A 16 -16.66 3.53 20.50
C TYR A 16 -16.70 3.21 22.02
N PRO A 17 -17.55 3.89 22.82
CA PRO A 17 -17.38 3.95 24.28
C PRO A 17 -17.42 2.61 25.04
N SER A 18 -18.13 1.61 24.52
CA SER A 18 -18.25 0.28 25.14
C SER A 18 -17.15 -0.70 24.75
N TYR A 19 -16.23 -0.32 23.86
CA TYR A 19 -15.17 -1.21 23.37
C TYR A 19 -14.36 -1.85 24.50
N HIS A 20 -14.16 -3.17 24.41
CA HIS A 20 -13.43 -3.97 25.41
C HIS A 20 -14.00 -3.86 26.84
N THR A 21 -15.30 -3.57 26.99
CA THR A 21 -16.00 -3.58 28.29
C THR A 21 -17.12 -4.62 28.31
N ALA A 22 -17.64 -4.94 29.51
CA ALA A 22 -18.81 -5.80 29.66
C ALA A 22 -20.12 -5.19 29.09
N TYR A 23 -20.09 -3.91 28.70
CA TYR A 23 -21.23 -3.21 28.10
C TYR A 23 -21.26 -3.34 26.56
N ASP A 24 -20.29 -4.02 25.95
CA ASP A 24 -20.37 -4.40 24.53
C ASP A 24 -21.28 -5.62 24.37
N ASN A 25 -22.58 -5.36 24.25
CA ASN A 25 -23.62 -6.40 24.21
C ASN A 25 -24.78 -6.02 23.26
N MET A 26 -25.67 -6.98 23.03
CA MET A 26 -26.79 -6.83 22.09
C MET A 26 -27.78 -5.74 22.47
N ASP A 27 -28.02 -5.48 23.77
CA ASP A 27 -28.93 -4.40 24.20
C ASP A 27 -28.41 -3.03 23.74
N VAL A 28 -27.09 -2.81 23.87
CA VAL A 28 -26.45 -1.57 23.37
C VAL A 28 -26.52 -1.49 21.85
N MET A 29 -26.33 -2.61 21.16
CA MET A 29 -26.39 -2.68 19.69
C MET A 29 -27.78 -2.29 19.17
N GLU A 30 -28.82 -2.92 19.70
CA GLU A 30 -30.22 -2.78 19.25
C GLU A 30 -30.85 -1.45 19.69
N ARG A 31 -30.35 -0.82 20.75
CA ARG A 31 -30.94 0.43 21.24
C ARG A 31 -30.24 1.67 20.73
N PHE A 32 -28.93 1.61 20.53
CA PHE A 32 -28.11 2.81 20.31
C PHE A 32 -27.22 2.75 19.07
N VAL A 33 -26.77 1.57 18.62
CA VAL A 33 -25.80 1.46 17.52
C VAL A 33 -26.48 1.29 16.17
N ASP A 34 -27.33 0.27 16.03
CA ASP A 34 -28.05 -0.01 14.77
C ASP A 34 -29.41 -0.69 15.05
N PRO A 35 -30.42 0.07 15.54
CA PRO A 35 -31.67 -0.51 16.02
C PRO A 35 -32.44 -1.37 15.01
N ASP A 36 -32.39 -0.99 13.74
CA ASP A 36 -33.06 -1.70 12.65
C ASP A 36 -32.11 -2.62 11.86
N PHE A 37 -30.86 -2.80 12.35
CA PHE A 37 -29.79 -3.53 11.67
C PHE A 37 -29.54 -3.07 10.22
N THR A 38 -29.86 -1.82 9.90
CA THR A 38 -29.80 -1.31 8.52
C THR A 38 -28.36 -1.08 8.08
N VAL A 39 -27.50 -0.64 8.99
CA VAL A 39 -26.06 -0.45 8.75
C VAL A 39 -25.39 -1.80 8.60
N HIS A 40 -25.65 -2.75 9.50
CA HIS A 40 -25.13 -4.12 9.41
C HIS A 40 -25.56 -4.79 8.11
N ARG A 41 -26.83 -4.65 7.72
CA ARG A 41 -27.33 -5.16 6.44
C ARG A 41 -26.64 -4.49 5.24
N ALA A 42 -26.39 -3.18 5.31
CA ALA A 42 -25.66 -2.48 4.25
C ALA A 42 -24.21 -2.97 4.15
N MET A 43 -23.51 -3.11 5.28
CA MET A 43 -22.15 -3.65 5.33
C MET A 43 -22.09 -5.09 4.82
N ALA A 44 -23.03 -5.94 5.19
CA ALA A 44 -23.12 -7.31 4.69
C ALA A 44 -23.29 -7.34 3.15
N ARG A 45 -24.11 -6.44 2.59
CA ARG A 45 -24.27 -6.32 1.14
C ARG A 45 -22.98 -5.85 0.45
N ILE A 46 -22.30 -4.85 1.02
CA ILE A 46 -21.03 -4.34 0.48
C ILE A 46 -19.97 -5.44 0.50
N SER A 47 -19.78 -6.12 1.63
CA SER A 47 -18.80 -7.19 1.78
C SER A 47 -19.13 -8.39 0.88
N GLY A 48 -20.40 -8.78 0.81
CA GLY A 48 -20.85 -9.86 -0.07
C GLY A 48 -20.61 -9.54 -1.55
N GLU A 49 -20.91 -8.31 -1.98
CA GLU A 49 -20.67 -7.86 -3.35
C GLU A 49 -19.18 -7.75 -3.67
N LEU A 50 -18.34 -7.32 -2.72
CA LEU A 50 -16.89 -7.30 -2.87
C LEU A 50 -16.34 -8.71 -3.10
N VAL A 51 -16.71 -9.67 -2.24
CA VAL A 51 -16.29 -11.07 -2.37
C VAL A 51 -16.76 -11.66 -3.70
N ARG A 52 -18.03 -11.44 -4.06
CA ARG A 52 -18.59 -11.91 -5.33
C ARG A 52 -17.83 -11.34 -6.53
N ARG A 53 -17.50 -10.05 -6.52
CA ARG A 53 -16.71 -9.43 -7.60
C ARG A 53 -15.30 -10.00 -7.68
N LEU A 54 -14.65 -10.27 -6.55
CA LEU A 54 -13.30 -10.84 -6.54
C LEU A 54 -13.29 -12.33 -6.96
N ALA A 55 -14.34 -13.09 -6.65
CA ALA A 55 -14.45 -14.50 -6.98
C ALA A 55 -14.89 -14.77 -8.42
N ASP A 56 -15.85 -13.98 -8.93
CA ASP A 56 -16.51 -14.27 -10.21
C ASP A 56 -15.95 -13.46 -11.39
N ALA A 57 -15.15 -12.42 -11.15
CA ALA A 57 -14.65 -11.59 -12.24
C ALA A 57 -13.65 -12.36 -13.11
N LEU A 58 -13.88 -12.37 -14.42
CA LEU A 58 -12.99 -12.98 -15.40
C LEU A 58 -11.58 -12.38 -15.34
N VAL A 59 -11.50 -11.05 -15.23
CA VAL A 59 -10.28 -10.29 -14.99
C VAL A 59 -10.42 -9.63 -13.62
N LEU A 60 -9.42 -9.77 -12.75
CA LEU A 60 -9.48 -9.24 -11.40
C LEU A 60 -9.71 -7.72 -11.44
N PRO A 61 -10.63 -7.17 -10.62
CA PRO A 61 -10.99 -5.76 -10.66
C PRO A 61 -10.00 -4.88 -9.89
N TYR A 62 -8.70 -5.10 -10.08
CA TYR A 62 -7.63 -4.30 -9.49
C TYR A 62 -7.10 -3.27 -10.49
N ASP A 63 -6.71 -2.11 -9.96
CA ASP A 63 -6.10 -1.03 -10.73
C ASP A 63 -4.74 -0.70 -10.11
N SER A 64 -3.67 -1.22 -10.71
CA SER A 64 -2.30 -1.04 -10.21
C SER A 64 -1.88 0.43 -10.17
N ARG A 65 -2.52 1.30 -10.96
CA ARG A 65 -2.23 2.75 -10.95
C ARG A 65 -2.59 3.40 -9.61
N LYS A 66 -3.44 2.76 -8.80
CA LYS A 66 -3.80 3.25 -7.46
C LYS A 66 -2.61 3.32 -6.49
N TYR A 67 -1.55 2.54 -6.71
CA TYR A 67 -0.32 2.66 -5.93
C TYR A 67 0.47 3.93 -6.26
N GLY A 68 0.37 4.44 -7.49
CA GLY A 68 1.13 5.61 -7.96
C GLY A 68 1.01 6.83 -7.04
N PRO A 69 -0.21 7.33 -6.75
CA PRO A 69 -0.40 8.46 -5.83
C PRO A 69 0.18 8.22 -4.44
N SER A 70 0.07 7.02 -3.88
CA SER A 70 0.67 6.69 -2.57
C SER A 70 2.19 6.70 -2.63
N LEU A 71 2.80 6.11 -3.66
CA LEU A 71 4.25 6.09 -3.86
C LEU A 71 4.81 7.50 -4.03
N SER A 72 4.14 8.35 -4.82
CA SER A 72 4.52 9.76 -4.98
C SER A 72 4.41 10.52 -3.67
N ALA A 73 3.34 10.31 -2.89
CA ALA A 73 3.18 10.97 -1.59
C ALA A 73 4.27 10.53 -0.59
N PHE A 74 4.61 9.24 -0.54
CA PHE A 74 5.69 8.74 0.31
C PHE A 74 7.06 9.27 -0.09
N LEU A 75 7.32 9.36 -1.40
CA LEU A 75 8.55 9.95 -1.93
C LEU A 75 8.65 11.44 -1.56
N GLN A 76 7.57 12.20 -1.78
CA GLN A 76 7.52 13.62 -1.44
C GLN A 76 7.75 13.83 0.06
N ALA A 77 7.07 13.08 0.92
CA ALA A 77 7.29 13.17 2.37
C ALA A 77 8.73 12.79 2.76
N THR A 78 9.36 11.84 2.06
CA THR A 78 10.77 11.49 2.29
C THR A 78 11.70 12.67 1.94
N GLU A 79 11.44 13.34 0.81
CA GLU A 79 12.19 14.52 0.37
C GLU A 79 12.03 15.69 1.35
N GLU A 80 10.80 15.97 1.79
CA GLU A 80 10.47 17.07 2.70
C GLU A 80 11.01 16.85 4.12
N ASP A 81 10.80 15.66 4.70
CA ASP A 81 11.11 15.39 6.10
C ASP A 81 12.59 15.01 6.33
N PHE A 82 13.23 14.38 5.32
CA PHE A 82 14.56 13.78 5.49
C PHE A 82 15.59 14.19 4.44
N GLY A 83 15.19 14.84 3.34
CA GLY A 83 16.07 15.12 2.19
C GLY A 83 17.39 15.82 2.57
N SER A 84 17.32 16.90 3.34
CA SER A 84 18.53 17.62 3.79
C SER A 84 19.49 16.76 4.61
N ARG A 85 18.95 15.87 5.47
CA ARG A 85 19.75 14.97 6.30
C ARG A 85 20.43 13.88 5.46
N LEU A 86 19.72 13.35 4.46
CA LEU A 86 20.25 12.35 3.53
C LEU A 86 21.37 12.92 2.67
N ILE A 87 21.17 14.13 2.11
CA ILE A 87 22.19 14.82 1.31
C ILE A 87 23.46 15.11 2.12
N ASN A 88 23.31 15.53 3.38
CA ASN A 88 24.44 15.78 4.28
C ASN A 88 25.26 14.52 4.61
N GLN A 89 24.76 13.32 4.29
CA GLN A 89 25.43 12.04 4.48
C GLN A 89 25.76 11.35 3.16
N ASP A 90 25.68 12.07 2.05
CA ASP A 90 25.94 11.55 0.70
C ASP A 90 25.03 10.37 0.31
N ILE A 91 23.78 10.37 0.82
CA ILE A 91 22.77 9.36 0.51
C ILE A 91 21.83 9.95 -0.55
N SER A 92 22.01 9.55 -1.81
CA SER A 92 21.07 9.91 -2.89
C SER A 92 19.84 9.02 -2.88
N ILE A 93 18.68 9.63 -3.16
CA ILE A 93 17.39 8.96 -3.38
C ILE A 93 16.96 9.03 -4.86
N ASP A 94 17.87 9.35 -5.78
CA ASP A 94 17.54 9.47 -7.21
C ASP A 94 17.10 8.14 -7.81
N ALA A 95 17.72 7.03 -7.38
CA ALA A 95 17.31 5.68 -7.78
C ALA A 95 15.90 5.33 -7.27
N LEU A 96 15.56 5.75 -6.04
CA LEU A 96 14.22 5.59 -5.49
C LEU A 96 13.19 6.39 -6.31
N ARG A 97 13.53 7.65 -6.64
CA ARG A 97 12.70 8.50 -7.49
C ARG A 97 12.46 7.86 -8.86
N LEU A 98 13.52 7.32 -9.48
CA LEU A 98 13.40 6.61 -10.76
C LEU A 98 12.54 5.36 -10.65
N ALA A 99 12.70 4.55 -9.59
CA ALA A 99 11.87 3.36 -9.38
C ALA A 99 10.37 3.72 -9.25
N VAL A 100 10.03 4.79 -8.53
CA VAL A 100 8.65 5.30 -8.45
C VAL A 100 8.11 5.70 -9.82
N TYR A 101 8.91 6.44 -10.61
CA TYR A 101 8.51 6.81 -11.98
C TYR A 101 8.31 5.60 -12.89
N ASN A 102 9.23 4.63 -12.83
CA ASN A 102 9.14 3.39 -13.59
C ASN A 102 7.88 2.60 -13.22
N TYR A 103 7.56 2.50 -11.92
CA TYR A 103 6.34 1.85 -11.47
C TYR A 103 5.08 2.53 -12.03
N ILE A 104 5.01 3.88 -11.95
CA ILE A 104 3.85 4.63 -12.47
C ILE A 104 3.68 4.40 -13.97
N ALA A 105 4.77 4.48 -14.73
CA ALA A 105 4.75 4.23 -16.18
C ALA A 105 4.34 2.78 -16.50
N ALA A 106 4.90 1.81 -15.79
CA ALA A 106 4.56 0.39 -15.96
C ALA A 106 3.10 0.11 -15.58
N ALA A 107 2.56 0.78 -14.57
CA ALA A 107 1.16 0.64 -14.16
C ALA A 107 0.18 1.19 -15.19
N GLU A 108 0.49 2.31 -15.85
CA GLU A 108 -0.31 2.82 -16.97
C GLU A 108 -0.28 1.83 -18.14
N GLY A 109 0.91 1.40 -18.58
CA GLY A 109 1.04 0.44 -19.66
C GLY A 109 0.38 -0.91 -19.35
N PHE A 110 0.43 -1.36 -18.10
CA PHE A 110 -0.28 -2.55 -17.65
C PHE A 110 -1.79 -2.37 -17.77
N GLN A 111 -2.33 -1.24 -17.33
CA GLN A 111 -3.76 -0.97 -17.44
C GLN A 111 -4.22 -0.97 -18.90
N ASP A 112 -3.45 -0.40 -19.83
CA ASP A 112 -3.78 -0.43 -21.25
C ASP A 112 -3.82 -1.88 -21.77
N ARG A 113 -2.85 -2.73 -21.37
CA ARG A 113 -2.86 -4.16 -21.68
C ARG A 113 -4.11 -4.86 -21.12
N THR A 114 -4.54 -4.56 -19.89
CA THR A 114 -5.77 -5.15 -19.32
C THR A 114 -7.02 -4.88 -20.15
N GLN A 115 -7.06 -3.74 -20.86
CA GLN A 115 -8.18 -3.36 -21.71
C GLN A 115 -8.10 -4.02 -23.10
N ALA A 116 -6.89 -4.32 -23.56
CA ALA A 116 -6.63 -4.84 -24.91
C ALA A 116 -6.66 -6.38 -25.02
N ILE A 117 -6.63 -7.13 -23.91
CA ILE A 117 -6.57 -8.61 -23.96
C ILE A 117 -7.79 -9.26 -24.65
N ASP A 118 -7.55 -10.39 -25.33
CA ASP A 118 -8.65 -11.26 -25.76
C ASP A 118 -9.19 -12.05 -24.56
N LYS A 119 -10.36 -11.65 -24.07
CA LYS A 119 -11.06 -12.29 -22.95
C LYS A 119 -11.54 -13.71 -23.26
N LYS A 120 -11.50 -14.16 -24.53
CA LYS A 120 -11.82 -15.54 -24.92
C LYS A 120 -10.63 -16.47 -24.78
N ASP A 121 -9.41 -15.95 -24.71
CA ASP A 121 -8.20 -16.72 -24.49
C ASP A 121 -7.96 -16.90 -22.97
N PRO A 122 -8.17 -18.11 -22.42
CA PRO A 122 -8.01 -18.35 -20.99
C PRO A 122 -6.56 -18.18 -20.53
N ILE A 123 -5.56 -18.36 -21.40
CA ILE A 123 -4.14 -18.21 -21.04
C ILE A 123 -3.76 -16.74 -20.92
N GLN A 124 -4.24 -15.88 -21.83
CA GLN A 124 -4.04 -14.43 -21.72
C GLN A 124 -4.69 -13.86 -20.46
N VAL A 125 -5.95 -14.23 -20.19
CA VAL A 125 -6.65 -13.83 -18.97
C VAL A 125 -5.91 -14.31 -17.73
N ARG A 126 -5.45 -15.57 -17.72
CA ARG A 126 -4.72 -16.13 -16.58
C ARG A 126 -3.40 -15.42 -16.33
N ARG A 127 -2.60 -15.18 -17.37
CA ARG A 127 -1.32 -14.45 -17.28
C ARG A 127 -1.52 -13.07 -16.67
N LEU A 128 -2.53 -12.34 -17.14
CA LEU A 128 -2.85 -11.01 -16.63
C LEU A 128 -3.26 -11.03 -15.15
N ASN A 129 -4.15 -11.96 -14.77
CA ASN A 129 -4.58 -12.12 -13.38
C ASN A 129 -3.41 -12.51 -12.46
N ASP A 130 -2.52 -13.38 -12.92
CA ASP A 130 -1.32 -13.76 -12.14
C ASP A 130 -0.40 -12.55 -11.95
N GLN A 131 -0.20 -11.68 -12.95
CA GLN A 131 0.52 -10.42 -12.78
C GLN A 131 -0.15 -9.50 -11.75
N MET A 132 -1.49 -9.35 -11.80
CA MET A 132 -2.23 -8.54 -10.82
C MET A 132 -2.06 -9.02 -9.38
N VAL A 133 -2.07 -10.34 -9.15
CA VAL A 133 -1.83 -10.92 -7.82
C VAL A 133 -0.38 -10.66 -7.39
N GLN A 134 0.58 -10.85 -8.30
CA GLN A 134 2.00 -10.72 -8.00
C GLN A 134 2.42 -9.30 -7.61
N VAL A 135 1.82 -8.25 -8.17
CA VAL A 135 2.11 -6.86 -7.78
C VAL A 135 1.96 -6.64 -6.29
N ASN A 136 0.86 -7.13 -5.71
CA ASN A 136 0.59 -6.94 -4.29
C ASN A 136 1.66 -7.64 -3.44
N THR A 137 2.13 -8.80 -3.87
CA THR A 137 3.21 -9.53 -3.19
C THR A 137 4.59 -8.97 -3.47
N ALA A 138 4.78 -8.23 -4.56
CA ALA A 138 6.06 -7.63 -4.91
C ALA A 138 6.49 -6.54 -3.92
N PHE A 139 5.55 -5.95 -3.17
CA PHE A 139 5.85 -5.01 -2.08
C PHE A 139 6.21 -5.69 -0.74
N ILE A 140 6.44 -7.01 -0.73
CA ILE A 140 6.83 -7.76 0.46
C ILE A 140 8.35 -8.00 0.41
N ASP A 141 9.07 -7.42 1.38
CA ASP A 141 10.50 -7.65 1.56
C ASP A 141 10.74 -8.58 2.77
N ILE A 142 11.17 -9.81 2.49
CA ILE A 142 11.44 -10.83 3.52
C ILE A 142 12.63 -10.46 4.41
N HIS A 143 13.52 -9.59 3.94
CA HIS A 143 14.72 -9.15 4.66
C HIS A 143 14.43 -8.06 5.70
N GLN A 144 13.19 -7.57 5.79
CA GLN A 144 12.80 -6.63 6.83
C GLN A 144 13.08 -7.20 8.23
N PRO A 145 13.68 -6.41 9.16
CA PRO A 145 14.07 -6.90 10.49
C PRO A 145 12.91 -7.47 11.30
N HIS A 146 11.71 -6.91 11.14
CA HIS A 146 10.53 -7.40 11.85
C HIS A 146 9.99 -8.67 11.20
N HIS A 147 9.73 -9.70 12.02
CA HIS A 147 9.24 -11.00 11.56
C HIS A 147 7.86 -10.98 10.87
N LEU A 148 6.96 -10.06 11.25
CA LEU A 148 5.60 -9.97 10.68
C LEU A 148 5.38 -8.77 9.75
N ASN A 149 6.22 -7.73 9.85
CA ASN A 149 6.00 -6.47 9.12
C ASN A 149 6.91 -6.47 7.90
N LYS A 150 6.44 -7.12 6.84
CA LYS A 150 7.21 -7.34 5.60
C LYS A 150 6.77 -6.43 4.46
N HIS A 151 5.60 -5.80 4.55
CA HIS A 151 5.10 -4.92 3.50
C HIS A 151 5.82 -3.58 3.54
N VAL A 152 6.62 -3.25 2.53
CA VAL A 152 7.51 -2.07 2.56
C VAL A 152 6.76 -0.73 2.57
N LEU A 153 5.55 -0.69 2.00
CA LEU A 153 4.72 0.51 1.96
C LEU A 153 3.82 0.72 3.19
N TYR A 154 3.29 -0.36 3.79
CA TYR A 154 2.21 -0.30 4.78
C TYR A 154 2.57 -0.98 6.10
N SER A 155 3.86 -1.08 6.41
CA SER A 155 4.31 -1.51 7.74
C SER A 155 4.22 -0.37 8.76
N PRO A 156 3.94 -0.66 10.04
CA PRO A 156 4.12 0.32 11.10
C PRO A 156 5.57 0.83 11.11
N SER A 157 5.77 2.14 11.17
CA SER A 157 7.10 2.75 11.26
C SER A 157 7.81 2.43 12.58
N GLY A 158 7.06 2.07 13.63
CA GLY A 158 7.60 1.82 14.97
C GLY A 158 7.95 3.09 15.75
N CYS A 159 7.74 4.27 15.16
CA CYS A 159 7.85 5.56 15.84
C CYS A 159 6.68 5.79 16.79
N ALA A 160 6.98 6.28 18.00
CA ALA A 160 5.95 6.67 18.98
C ALA A 160 5.10 7.87 18.51
N THR A 161 5.65 8.69 17.61
CA THR A 161 4.98 9.82 16.98
C THR A 161 4.87 9.55 15.47
N ASN A 162 3.69 9.79 14.89
CA ASN A 162 3.52 9.79 13.44
C ASN A 162 4.17 11.06 12.85
N THR A 163 5.49 11.14 12.92
CA THR A 163 6.29 12.32 12.56
C THR A 163 6.40 12.55 11.06
N SER A 164 6.11 11.54 10.25
CA SER A 164 6.27 11.60 8.81
C SER A 164 5.34 10.62 8.11
N ALA A 165 4.86 11.03 6.93
CA ALA A 165 4.14 10.16 6.00
C ALA A 165 5.07 9.44 5.00
N ALA A 166 6.39 9.54 5.16
CA ALA A 166 7.38 8.90 4.30
C ALA A 166 7.35 7.36 4.39
N PHE A 167 8.18 6.70 3.58
CA PHE A 167 8.29 5.24 3.58
C PHE A 167 8.60 4.70 4.99
N PRO A 168 7.79 3.76 5.53
CA PRO A 168 7.89 3.34 6.93
C PRO A 168 9.27 2.83 7.36
N GLY A 169 9.98 2.12 6.47
CA GLY A 169 11.34 1.64 6.73
C GLY A 169 12.33 2.79 6.94
N ILE A 170 12.23 3.86 6.13
CA ILE A 170 13.05 5.06 6.26
C ILE A 170 12.68 5.81 7.54
N VAL A 171 11.37 6.02 7.77
CA VAL A 171 10.87 6.69 8.99
C VAL A 171 11.41 6.00 10.25
N ARG A 172 11.35 4.66 10.30
CA ARG A 172 11.89 3.86 11.41
C ARG A 172 13.35 4.19 11.70
N THR A 173 14.19 4.22 10.66
CA THR A 173 15.63 4.48 10.82
C THR A 173 15.93 5.94 11.15
N MET A 174 15.04 6.87 10.78
CA MET A 174 15.25 8.31 10.96
C MET A 174 14.68 8.87 12.26
N CYS A 175 13.76 8.14 12.90
CA CYS A 175 12.94 8.59 14.04
C CYS A 175 13.73 8.99 15.29
N ASP A 176 14.52 8.06 15.82
CA ASP A 176 15.48 8.32 16.89
C ASP A 176 16.80 8.86 16.33
N GLY A 177 16.89 8.92 15.00
CA GLY A 177 18.02 9.37 14.23
C GLY A 177 19.17 8.35 14.22
N PRO A 178 19.87 8.20 13.09
CA PRO A 178 21.18 7.54 13.10
C PRO A 178 22.17 8.34 13.97
N VAL A 179 22.75 7.68 14.97
CA VAL A 179 23.69 8.28 15.94
C VAL A 179 25.16 8.06 15.53
N ASN A 180 25.42 7.01 14.76
CA ASN A 180 26.74 6.56 14.32
C ASN A 180 26.69 6.10 12.84
N GLU A 181 27.85 5.72 12.32
CA GLU A 181 28.00 5.21 10.94
C GLU A 181 27.11 3.99 10.68
N GLU A 182 27.00 3.06 11.63
CA GLU A 182 26.13 1.88 11.53
C GLU A 182 24.65 2.26 11.36
N GLY A 183 24.17 3.29 12.07
CA GLY A 183 22.81 3.81 11.89
C GLY A 183 22.59 4.36 10.49
N TRP A 184 23.57 5.08 9.93
CA TRP A 184 23.49 5.59 8.57
C TRP A 184 23.57 4.50 7.51
N GLU A 185 24.32 3.43 7.75
CA GLU A 185 24.32 2.24 6.89
C GLU A 185 22.95 1.54 6.87
N GLU A 186 22.25 1.48 8.01
CA GLU A 186 20.88 0.94 8.02
C GLU A 186 19.90 1.85 7.26
N VAL A 187 20.05 3.18 7.30
CA VAL A 187 19.28 4.11 6.45
C VAL A 187 19.53 3.81 4.96
N LYS A 188 20.80 3.69 4.55
CA LYS A 188 21.15 3.35 3.15
C LYS A 188 20.54 2.04 2.71
N LYS A 189 20.61 1.02 3.58
CA LYS A 189 20.01 -0.30 3.33
C LYS A 189 18.50 -0.21 3.16
N GLN A 190 17.80 0.58 3.98
CA GLN A 190 16.36 0.77 3.83
C GLN A 190 16.02 1.50 2.52
N VAL A 191 16.78 2.53 2.12
CA VAL A 191 16.62 3.22 0.83
C VAL A 191 16.84 2.25 -0.34
N ALA A 192 17.88 1.41 -0.29
CA ALA A 192 18.16 0.41 -1.31
C ALA A 192 17.06 -0.66 -1.38
N ALA A 193 16.59 -1.14 -0.22
CA ALA A 193 15.53 -2.15 -0.13
C ALA A 193 14.21 -1.64 -0.73
N ILE A 194 13.75 -0.44 -0.36
CA ILE A 194 12.52 0.13 -0.92
C ILE A 194 12.65 0.41 -2.42
N THR A 195 13.81 0.89 -2.87
CA THR A 195 14.10 1.12 -4.30
C THR A 195 13.99 -0.18 -5.09
N SER A 196 14.71 -1.23 -4.64
CA SER A 196 14.70 -2.55 -5.28
C SER A 196 13.29 -3.15 -5.30
N THR A 197 12.54 -3.00 -4.20
CA THR A 197 11.19 -3.54 -4.07
C THR A 197 10.20 -2.84 -5.02
N ILE A 198 10.24 -1.50 -5.11
CA ILE A 198 9.39 -0.74 -6.04
C ILE A 198 9.74 -1.07 -7.49
N GLN A 199 11.04 -1.16 -7.82
CA GLN A 199 11.46 -1.53 -9.16
C GLN A 199 11.01 -2.95 -9.52
N SER A 200 11.18 -3.91 -8.61
CA SER A 200 10.68 -5.28 -8.80
C SER A 200 9.17 -5.30 -9.03
N ALA A 201 8.41 -4.49 -8.29
CA ALA A 201 6.98 -4.35 -8.49
C ALA A 201 6.63 -3.75 -9.87
N ALA A 202 7.45 -2.84 -10.40
CA ALA A 202 7.30 -2.29 -11.75
C ALA A 202 7.59 -3.37 -12.82
N ASP A 203 8.64 -4.17 -12.61
CA ASP A 203 9.05 -5.21 -13.54
C ASP A 203 7.98 -6.32 -13.65
N VAL A 204 7.32 -6.67 -12.54
CA VAL A 204 6.22 -7.65 -12.50
C VAL A 204 5.04 -7.28 -13.43
N ILE A 205 4.75 -5.99 -13.58
CA ILE A 205 3.66 -5.47 -14.45
C ILE A 205 4.15 -4.90 -15.77
N SER A 206 5.45 -4.95 -16.01
CA SER A 206 6.00 -4.65 -17.32
C SER A 206 5.62 -5.76 -18.31
N ASP A 207 5.74 -5.44 -19.60
CA ASP A 207 5.39 -6.40 -20.65
C ASP A 207 6.41 -7.56 -20.69
N VAL A 208 5.94 -8.77 -20.42
CA VAL A 208 6.79 -9.98 -20.34
C VAL A 208 7.28 -10.38 -21.74
N ASP A 209 6.51 -10.05 -22.78
CA ASP A 209 6.86 -10.40 -24.17
C ASP A 209 7.98 -9.50 -24.72
N SER A 210 8.17 -8.30 -24.14
CA SER A 210 9.28 -7.41 -24.48
C SER A 210 10.66 -7.97 -24.09
N ILE A 211 10.70 -8.91 -23.15
CA ILE A 211 11.93 -9.56 -22.65
C ILE A 211 12.32 -10.76 -23.54
N LEU A 212 11.36 -11.39 -24.20
CA LEU A 212 11.58 -12.59 -25.03
C LEU A 212 11.89 -12.27 -26.50
N GLY A 213 11.79 -11.00 -26.91
CA GLY A 213 11.89 -10.60 -28.31
C GLY A 213 10.65 -11.02 -29.10
N SER A 214 10.18 -10.17 -30.00
CA SER A 214 9.02 -10.46 -30.84
C SER A 214 9.24 -11.77 -31.60
N SER A 215 8.38 -12.75 -31.37
CA SER A 215 8.31 -14.00 -32.15
C SER A 215 7.74 -13.76 -33.54
#